data_AF-A0A328VJQ1-F1
#
_entry.id   AF-A0A328VJQ1-F1
#
_cell.length_a   1.000
_cell.length_b   1.000
_cell.length_c   1.000
_cell.angle_alpha   90.00
_cell.angle_beta   90.00
_cell.angle_gamma   90.00
#
_symmetry.space_group_name_H-M   'P 1'
#
loop_
_entity.id
_entity.type
_entity.pdbx_description
1 polymer ?
#
loop_
_entity_poly.entity_id
_entity_poly.type
_entity_poly.pdbx_seq_one_letter_code
_entity_poly.pdbx_strand_id
1 'polypeptide(L)'
;MSDGAREAPSTRKANQLLRRARELRGWSRQRLVLELQQRFPGVAVTAKDIARWERGKRRPGPYYREKLCLIFELTAEQLGFIESSPAATTAEPYVSPLAFAQARATRSACSWDTVGFAPGQAGLRAGRSRYLARPQAGADRADDQHLAGPRSRL
;
A
#
# COMPACT_ATOMS: atom_id res chain seq x y z
N MET A 1 -33.97 6.21 -40.11
CA MET A 1 -33.95 6.32 -38.64
C MET A 1 -32.64 5.70 -38.18
N SER A 2 -31.61 6.54 -38.05
CA SER A 2 -30.28 6.12 -37.65
C SER A 2 -30.09 6.56 -36.20
N ASP A 3 -30.22 5.65 -35.24
CA ASP A 3 -29.86 5.96 -33.85
C ASP A 3 -29.41 4.71 -33.12
N GLY A 4 -28.32 4.87 -32.37
CA GLY A 4 -27.87 3.89 -31.39
C GLY A 4 -26.60 3.14 -31.75
N ALA A 5 -25.52 3.86 -32.09
CA ALA A 5 -24.17 3.32 -31.90
C ALA A 5 -24.06 2.85 -30.44
N ARG A 6 -24.12 1.53 -30.24
CA ARG A 6 -23.99 0.89 -28.93
C ARG A 6 -22.53 1.07 -28.50
N GLU A 7 -22.24 2.13 -27.77
CA GLU A 7 -20.92 2.35 -27.16
C GLU A 7 -20.49 1.05 -26.47
N ALA A 8 -19.41 0.46 -26.99
CA ALA A 8 -18.81 -0.72 -26.40
C ALA A 8 -18.49 -0.41 -24.92
N PRO A 9 -18.75 -1.33 -23.97
CA PRO A 9 -18.46 -1.06 -22.57
C PRO A 9 -16.98 -0.77 -22.44
N SER A 10 -16.63 0.50 -22.21
CA SER A 10 -15.26 0.91 -21.89
C SER A 10 -14.79 -0.03 -20.78
N THR A 11 -13.82 -0.88 -21.07
CA THR A 11 -13.25 -1.88 -20.16
C THR A 11 -12.42 -1.13 -19.12
N ARG A 12 -13.10 -0.40 -18.23
CA ARG A 12 -12.48 0.32 -17.13
C ARG A 12 -11.79 -0.73 -16.27
N LYS A 13 -10.46 -0.65 -16.22
CA LYS A 13 -9.60 -1.56 -15.46
C LYS A 13 -10.09 -1.64 -14.02
N ALA A 14 -10.38 -2.85 -13.55
CA ALA A 14 -10.78 -3.09 -12.17
C ALA A 14 -9.65 -2.67 -11.22
N ASN A 15 -9.99 -2.00 -10.10
CA ASN A 15 -9.01 -1.58 -9.12
C ASN A 15 -8.73 -2.72 -8.12
N GLN A 16 -7.90 -3.66 -8.56
CA GLN A 16 -7.45 -4.79 -7.75
C GLN A 16 -6.50 -4.35 -6.62
N LEU A 17 -5.81 -3.22 -6.78
CA LEU A 17 -4.86 -2.71 -5.78
C LEU A 17 -5.58 -2.23 -4.51
N LEU A 18 -6.69 -1.50 -4.66
CA LEU A 18 -7.55 -1.11 -3.54
C LEU A 18 -8.10 -2.35 -2.80
N ARG A 19 -8.56 -3.36 -3.56
CA ARG A 19 -9.05 -4.61 -2.99
C ARG A 19 -7.96 -5.32 -2.19
N ARG A 20 -6.75 -5.43 -2.75
CA ARG A 20 -5.59 -6.04 -2.08
C ARG A 20 -5.22 -5.29 -0.81
N ALA A 21 -5.15 -3.95 -0.83
CA ALA A 21 -4.83 -3.15 0.36
C ALA A 21 -5.84 -3.39 1.49
N ARG A 22 -7.13 -3.53 1.17
CA ARG A 22 -8.19 -3.88 2.12
C ARG A 22 -8.00 -5.29 2.68
N GLU A 23 -7.75 -6.26 1.82
CA GLU A 23 -7.58 -7.67 2.20
C GLU A 23 -6.31 -7.90 3.04
N LEU A 24 -5.21 -7.19 2.75
CA LEU A 24 -3.98 -7.22 3.54
C LEU A 24 -4.18 -6.77 4.99
N ARG A 25 -5.16 -5.88 5.24
CA ARG A 25 -5.54 -5.45 6.59
C ARG A 25 -6.66 -6.31 7.21
N GLY A 26 -7.13 -7.34 6.50
CA GLY A 26 -8.24 -8.19 6.95
C GLY A 26 -9.59 -7.47 7.00
N TRP A 27 -9.77 -6.39 6.23
CA TRP A 27 -10.98 -5.58 6.33
C TRP A 27 -12.07 -6.04 5.37
N SER A 28 -13.32 -6.01 5.80
CA SER A 28 -14.48 -6.09 4.90
C SER A 28 -14.76 -4.71 4.25
N ARG A 29 -15.61 -4.66 3.21
CA ARG A 29 -16.01 -3.38 2.59
C ARG A 29 -16.73 -2.48 3.60
N GLN A 30 -17.62 -3.04 4.41
CA GLN A 30 -18.25 -2.33 5.53
C GLN A 30 -17.21 -1.84 6.53
N ARG A 31 -16.19 -2.65 6.88
CA ARG A 31 -15.15 -2.21 7.80
C ARG A 31 -14.39 -1.00 7.27
N LEU A 32 -14.09 -0.95 5.97
CA LEU A 32 -13.45 0.22 5.35
C LEU A 32 -14.35 1.48 5.40
N VAL A 33 -15.67 1.33 5.25
CA VAL A 33 -16.61 2.46 5.44
C VAL A 33 -16.53 3.00 6.86
N LEU A 34 -16.54 2.10 7.87
CA LEU A 34 -16.40 2.48 9.27
C LEU A 34 -15.06 3.18 9.54
N GLU A 35 -13.96 2.62 9.04
CA GLU A 35 -12.68 3.28 8.66
C GLU A 35 -12.81 4.77 8.35
N LEU A 36 -13.44 5.03 7.22
CA LEU A 36 -13.56 6.35 6.64
C LEU A 36 -14.40 7.28 7.52
N GLN A 37 -15.52 6.80 8.05
CA GLN A 37 -16.42 7.59 8.88
C GLN A 37 -15.82 7.92 10.25
N GLN A 38 -15.07 7.00 10.84
CA GLN A 38 -14.42 7.20 12.14
C GLN A 38 -13.26 8.20 12.05
N ARG A 39 -12.40 8.09 11.04
CA ARG A 39 -11.26 9.01 10.87
C ARG A 39 -11.67 10.36 10.29
N PHE A 40 -12.71 10.39 9.45
CA PHE A 40 -13.16 11.59 8.74
C PHE A 40 -14.68 11.76 8.91
N PRO A 41 -15.12 12.46 9.97
CA PRO A 41 -16.53 12.75 10.16
C PRO A 41 -17.07 13.56 8.97
N GLY A 42 -18.25 13.18 8.48
CA GLY A 42 -18.89 13.79 7.31
C GLY A 42 -18.62 13.10 5.98
N VAL A 43 -17.78 12.05 5.93
CA VAL A 43 -17.61 11.25 4.71
C VAL A 43 -18.83 10.38 4.46
N ALA A 44 -19.62 10.74 3.44
CA ALA A 44 -20.69 9.91 2.91
C ALA A 44 -20.13 8.89 1.91
N VAL A 45 -19.89 7.65 2.37
CA VAL A 45 -19.46 6.52 1.53
C VAL A 45 -20.20 5.25 1.95
N THR A 46 -20.63 4.45 0.98
CA THR A 46 -21.31 3.17 1.24
C THR A 46 -20.45 1.99 0.75
N ALA A 47 -20.65 0.80 1.32
CA ALA A 47 -19.96 -0.42 0.86
C ALA A 47 -20.21 -0.72 -0.63
N LYS A 48 -21.36 -0.30 -1.17
CA LYS A 48 -21.68 -0.38 -2.61
C LYS A 48 -20.77 0.50 -3.46
N ASP A 49 -20.37 1.67 -2.97
CA ASP A 49 -19.46 2.57 -3.68
C ASP A 49 -18.05 2.00 -3.72
N ILE A 50 -17.58 1.44 -2.60
CA ILE A 50 -16.32 0.69 -2.54
C ILE A 50 -16.36 -0.48 -3.54
N ALA A 51 -17.44 -1.25 -3.58
CA ALA A 51 -17.59 -2.35 -4.54
C ALA A 51 -17.62 -1.87 -6.01
N ARG A 52 -18.08 -0.64 -6.28
CA ARG A 52 -18.00 -0.02 -7.62
C ARG A 52 -16.57 0.40 -7.96
N TRP A 53 -15.81 0.89 -6.97
CA TRP A 53 -14.40 1.27 -7.13
C TRP A 53 -13.51 0.05 -7.35
N GLU A 54 -13.65 -0.99 -6.52
CA GLU A 54 -12.89 -2.25 -6.66
C GLU A 54 -13.13 -2.90 -8.04
N ARG A 55 -14.36 -2.86 -8.55
CA ARG A 55 -14.72 -3.42 -9.87
C ARG A 55 -14.38 -2.50 -11.04
N GLY A 56 -13.85 -1.30 -10.81
CA GLY A 56 -13.56 -0.32 -11.87
C GLY A 56 -14.81 0.31 -12.53
N LYS A 57 -16.03 0.04 -12.03
CA LYS A 57 -17.27 0.63 -12.57
C LYS A 57 -17.25 2.16 -12.43
N ARG A 58 -16.72 2.66 -11.32
CA ARG A 58 -16.59 4.08 -11.02
C ARG A 58 -15.20 4.35 -10.44
N ARG A 59 -14.56 5.45 -10.85
CA ARG A 59 -13.35 5.94 -10.20
C ARG A 59 -13.72 6.78 -8.97
N PRO A 60 -13.04 6.63 -7.83
CA PRO A 60 -13.23 7.54 -6.70
C PRO A 60 -12.81 8.96 -7.10
N GLY A 61 -13.60 9.96 -6.68
CA GLY A 61 -13.26 11.36 -6.87
C GLY A 61 -12.04 11.79 -6.04
N PRO A 62 -11.44 12.96 -6.31
CA PRO A 62 -10.22 13.43 -5.65
C PRO A 62 -10.37 13.46 -4.11
N TYR A 63 -11.51 13.91 -3.61
CA TYR A 63 -11.85 13.91 -2.19
C TYR A 63 -11.70 12.52 -1.54
N TYR A 64 -12.29 11.48 -2.14
CA TYR A 64 -12.23 10.12 -1.60
C TYR A 64 -10.85 9.49 -1.77
N ARG A 65 -10.13 9.83 -2.85
CA ARG A 65 -8.77 9.32 -3.08
C ARG A 65 -7.83 9.78 -1.97
N GLU A 66 -7.88 11.05 -1.61
CA GLU A 66 -7.08 11.61 -0.51
C GLU A 66 -7.33 10.83 0.79
N LYS A 67 -8.61 10.62 1.16
CA LYS A 67 -8.96 9.90 2.40
C LYS A 67 -8.56 8.43 2.38
N LEU A 68 -8.65 7.76 1.23
CA LEU A 68 -8.19 6.38 1.06
C LEU A 68 -6.66 6.30 1.20
N CYS A 69 -5.92 7.22 0.59
CA CYS A 69 -4.47 7.30 0.76
C CYS A 69 -4.08 7.47 2.23
N LEU A 70 -4.77 8.34 2.97
CA LEU A 70 -4.52 8.59 4.40
C LEU A 70 -4.86 7.37 5.29
N ILE A 71 -5.88 6.59 4.94
CA ILE A 71 -6.24 5.39 5.73
C ILE A 71 -5.24 4.27 5.51
N PHE A 72 -4.88 4.03 4.24
CA PHE A 72 -3.99 2.95 3.88
C PHE A 72 -2.52 3.31 4.04
N GLU A 73 -2.20 4.60 4.23
CA GLU A 73 -0.82 5.14 4.22
C GLU A 73 -0.08 4.75 2.93
N LEU A 74 -0.82 4.77 1.82
CA LEU A 74 -0.35 4.42 0.48
C LEU A 74 -0.59 5.58 -0.47
N THR A 75 0.24 5.68 -1.51
CA THR A 75 0.06 6.69 -2.55
C THR A 75 -1.09 6.34 -3.49
N ALA A 76 -1.56 7.33 -4.24
CA ALA A 76 -2.62 7.13 -5.23
C ALA A 76 -2.22 6.15 -6.35
N GLU A 77 -0.92 6.04 -6.64
CA GLU A 77 -0.36 5.07 -7.58
C GLU A 77 -0.41 3.65 -7.00
N GLN A 78 0.03 3.48 -5.75
CA GLN A 78 -0.01 2.19 -5.05
C GLN A 78 -1.44 1.67 -4.87
N LEU A 79 -2.43 2.56 -4.75
CA LEU A 79 -3.85 2.23 -4.71
C LEU A 79 -4.51 2.13 -6.10
N GLY A 80 -3.76 2.31 -7.19
CA GLY A 80 -4.26 2.13 -8.56
C GLY A 80 -5.23 3.21 -9.03
N PHE A 81 -5.16 4.42 -8.47
CA PHE A 81 -5.97 5.57 -8.92
C PHE A 81 -5.32 6.38 -10.04
N ILE A 82 -4.00 6.31 -10.17
CA ILE A 82 -3.22 6.94 -11.23
C ILE A 82 -2.41 5.84 -11.92
N GLU A 83 -2.36 5.89 -13.24
CA GLU A 83 -1.41 5.08 -13.99
C GLU A 83 -0.05 5.77 -13.85
N SER A 84 0.90 5.15 -13.16
CA SER A 84 2.28 5.63 -13.13
C SER A 84 2.78 5.62 -14.57
N SER A 85 2.84 6.79 -15.20
CA SER A 85 3.54 6.94 -16.47
C SER A 85 5.02 6.72 -16.17
N PRO A 86 5.68 5.72 -16.76
CA PRO A 86 7.09 5.43 -16.47
C PRO A 86 8.07 6.51 -16.97
N ALA A 87 7.60 7.70 -17.38
CA ALA A 87 8.40 8.70 -18.07
C ALA A 87 9.27 9.61 -17.19
N ALA A 88 9.27 9.48 -15.86
CA ALA A 88 9.96 10.44 -14.97
C ALA A 88 10.94 9.85 -13.94
N THR A 89 11.27 8.55 -14.03
CA THR A 89 12.35 7.95 -13.23
C THR A 89 13.43 7.42 -14.16
N THR A 90 14.04 8.33 -14.90
CA THR A 90 15.38 8.16 -15.45
C THR A 90 16.10 9.49 -15.27
N ALA A 91 16.20 9.92 -14.01
CA ALA A 91 17.34 10.72 -13.60
C ALA A 91 18.51 9.74 -13.44
N GLU A 92 19.02 9.25 -14.57
CA GLU A 92 20.44 8.90 -14.61
C GLU A 92 21.17 10.15 -14.11
N PRO A 93 22.10 10.05 -13.13
CA PRO A 93 23.03 11.14 -12.94
C PRO A 93 23.74 11.28 -14.29
N TYR A 94 23.38 12.32 -15.05
CA TYR A 94 24.13 12.72 -16.23
C TYR A 94 25.52 13.11 -15.75
N VAL A 95 26.40 12.11 -15.65
CA VAL A 95 27.83 12.32 -15.52
C VAL A 95 28.27 12.84 -16.87
N SER A 96 28.38 14.17 -16.94
CA SER A 96 28.98 14.85 -18.10
C SER A 96 30.30 14.16 -18.44
N PRO A 97 30.46 13.60 -19.66
CA PRO A 97 31.68 12.91 -20.07
C PRO A 97 32.93 13.80 -20.09
N LEU A 98 32.77 15.12 -19.98
CA LEU A 98 33.88 16.09 -20.03
C LEU A 98 34.66 16.20 -18.71
N ALA A 99 34.23 15.55 -17.62
CA ALA A 99 34.93 15.61 -16.33
C ALA A 99 36.12 14.64 -16.20
N PHE A 100 36.28 13.66 -17.10
CA PHE A 100 37.32 12.61 -16.97
C PHE A 100 38.70 12.97 -17.57
N ALA A 101 38.90 14.20 -18.04
CA ALA A 101 40.08 14.51 -18.86
C ALA A 101 41.39 14.82 -18.09
N GLN A 102 41.44 14.89 -16.75
CA GLN A 102 42.68 15.27 -16.08
C GLN A 102 42.92 14.54 -14.75
N ALA A 103 43.68 13.44 -14.82
CA ALA A 103 44.80 13.16 -13.91
C ALA A 103 45.57 11.92 -14.38
N ARG A 104 46.58 12.13 -15.24
CA ARG A 104 47.72 11.20 -15.33
C ARG A 104 48.81 11.72 -14.40
N ALA A 105 49.52 10.78 -13.78
CA ALA A 105 50.68 10.91 -12.90
C ALA A 105 50.30 11.08 -11.41
N THR A 106 50.79 10.29 -10.45
CA THR A 106 51.98 9.42 -10.39
C THR A 106 51.68 8.18 -9.56
N ARG A 107 52.18 7.01 -10.01
CA ARG A 107 52.38 5.83 -9.17
C ARG A 107 53.26 6.21 -7.98
N SER A 108 52.77 6.07 -6.76
CA SER A 108 53.62 5.83 -5.60
C SER A 108 52.98 4.74 -4.76
N ALA A 109 53.72 3.66 -4.60
CA ALA A 109 53.30 2.46 -3.90
C ALA A 109 53.08 2.76 -2.40
N CYS A 110 51.94 2.34 -1.87
CA CYS A 110 51.81 2.10 -0.44
C CYS A 110 51.63 0.59 -0.29
N SER A 111 52.68 -0.05 0.25
CA SER A 111 52.74 -1.48 0.55
C SER A 111 51.65 -1.84 1.55
N TRP A 112 51.00 -2.97 1.32
CA TRP A 112 49.98 -3.53 2.20
C TRP A 112 50.63 -4.48 3.21
N ASP A 113 51.70 -4.05 3.89
CA ASP A 113 52.37 -4.91 4.85
C ASP A 113 51.98 -4.59 6.30
N THR A 114 51.12 -5.49 6.79
CA THR A 114 51.37 -6.30 7.99
C THR A 114 51.00 -5.74 9.38
N VAL A 115 50.50 -6.70 10.18
CA VAL A 115 50.14 -6.71 11.62
C VAL A 115 48.65 -6.39 11.86
N GLY A 116 47.87 -7.20 12.55
CA GLY A 116 48.17 -8.37 13.38
C GLY A 116 46.96 -8.65 14.26
N PHE A 117 46.70 -9.93 14.43
CA PHE A 117 45.64 -10.58 15.19
C PHE A 117 45.66 -10.21 16.70
N ALA A 118 44.49 -10.01 17.33
CA ALA A 118 44.10 -10.74 18.55
C ALA A 118 42.64 -10.45 19.01
N PRO A 119 41.93 -11.45 19.55
CA PRO A 119 40.57 -11.34 20.09
C PRO A 119 40.57 -11.00 21.59
N GLY A 120 39.50 -10.36 22.07
CA GLY A 120 39.26 -10.12 23.49
C GLY A 120 37.79 -10.35 23.85
N GLN A 121 37.50 -11.48 24.49
CA GLN A 121 36.22 -11.76 25.13
C GLN A 121 36.17 -11.16 26.55
N ALA A 122 35.02 -10.56 26.89
CA ALA A 122 34.41 -10.40 28.23
C ALA A 122 33.40 -9.23 28.10
N GLY A 123 32.15 -9.26 28.52
CA GLY A 123 31.45 -10.11 29.47
C GLY A 123 30.58 -9.18 30.32
N LEU A 124 29.28 -9.50 30.45
CA LEU A 124 28.31 -9.02 31.45
C LEU A 124 27.85 -7.55 31.28
N ARG A 125 26.68 -7.09 31.73
CA ARG A 125 25.34 -7.59 32.12
C ARG A 125 24.51 -6.31 32.35
N ALA A 126 23.19 -6.45 32.23
CA ALA A 126 22.15 -5.49 32.67
C ALA A 126 21.98 -4.23 31.82
N GLY A 127 20.76 -3.73 31.56
CA GLY A 127 19.47 -4.11 32.12
C GLY A 127 18.28 -3.57 31.32
N ARG A 128 17.21 -4.36 31.38
CA ARG A 128 15.79 -4.00 31.48
C ARG A 128 15.38 -2.62 30.92
N SER A 129 14.71 -2.61 29.78
CA SER A 129 13.59 -1.69 29.58
C SER A 129 12.31 -2.49 29.32
N ARG A 130 11.39 -2.34 30.28
CA ARG A 130 10.05 -2.91 30.32
C ARG A 130 9.19 -2.17 29.30
N TYR A 131 9.01 -2.73 28.11
CA TYR A 131 7.82 -2.40 27.34
C TYR A 131 6.68 -3.26 27.86
N LEU A 132 5.77 -2.59 28.56
CA LEU A 132 4.55 -3.14 29.09
C LEU A 132 3.77 -3.82 27.96
N ALA A 133 3.42 -5.07 28.24
CA ALA A 133 2.55 -5.90 27.46
C ALA A 133 1.24 -5.17 27.13
N ARG A 134 0.87 -5.18 25.86
CA ARG A 134 -0.50 -4.95 25.44
C ARG A 134 -1.17 -6.31 25.27
N PRO A 135 -2.20 -6.65 26.06
CA PRO A 135 -2.90 -7.90 25.91
C PRO A 135 -3.66 -7.93 24.58
N GLN A 136 -3.40 -8.97 23.78
CA GLN A 136 -4.35 -9.41 22.76
C GLN A 136 -5.52 -10.07 23.49
N ALA A 137 -6.57 -9.30 23.76
CA ALA A 137 -7.87 -9.86 24.08
C ALA A 137 -8.39 -10.59 22.84
N GLY A 138 -8.38 -11.92 22.90
CA GLY A 138 -9.31 -12.72 22.14
C GLY A 138 -10.72 -12.36 22.59
N ALA A 139 -11.55 -11.98 21.63
CA ALA A 139 -12.99 -11.98 21.77
C ALA A 139 -13.55 -12.69 20.54
N ASP A 140 -14.08 -13.87 20.83
CA ASP A 140 -15.24 -14.49 20.20
C ASP A 140 -15.21 -14.88 18.73
N ARG A 141 -14.83 -16.15 18.59
CA ARG A 141 -15.54 -17.16 17.83
C ARG A 141 -17.01 -17.30 18.30
N ALA A 142 -17.94 -16.64 17.63
CA ALA A 142 -19.37 -16.97 17.43
C ALA A 142 -19.95 -15.83 16.57
N ASP A 143 -20.70 -16.03 15.49
CA ASP A 143 -21.91 -16.82 15.46
C ASP A 143 -22.02 -17.75 14.26
N ASP A 144 -22.64 -18.87 14.64
CA ASP A 144 -23.06 -20.02 13.89
C ASP A 144 -24.18 -19.67 12.89
N GLN A 145 -24.56 -20.70 12.17
CA GLN A 145 -25.47 -20.74 11.06
C GLN A 145 -26.92 -20.46 11.45
N HIS A 146 -27.73 -20.31 10.40
CA HIS A 146 -29.15 -20.67 10.33
C HIS A 146 -30.20 -19.60 10.70
N LEU A 147 -30.82 -19.02 9.67
CA LEU A 147 -32.27 -19.20 9.46
C LEU A 147 -32.67 -18.90 8.01
N ALA A 148 -32.60 -19.93 7.16
CA ALA A 148 -33.47 -20.02 6.01
C ALA A 148 -34.87 -20.39 6.54
N GLY A 149 -35.74 -19.39 6.69
CA GLY A 149 -37.15 -19.61 7.03
C GLY A 149 -37.91 -20.32 5.89
N PRO A 150 -38.98 -21.07 6.22
CA PRO A 150 -39.67 -21.94 5.27
C PRO A 150 -40.40 -21.15 4.18
N ARG A 151 -40.37 -21.69 2.96
CA ARG A 151 -41.21 -21.23 1.84
C ARG A 151 -42.66 -21.62 2.14
N SER A 152 -43.45 -20.67 2.62
CA SER A 152 -44.91 -20.75 2.52
C SER A 152 -45.30 -20.61 1.04
N ARG A 153 -45.71 -21.71 0.41
CA ARG A 153 -46.61 -21.68 -0.74
C ARG A 153 -48.02 -21.82 -0.20
N LEU A 154 -48.80 -20.75 -0.36
CA LEU A 154 -50.23 -20.86 -0.64
C LEU A 154 -50.40 -21.08 -2.14
#